data_AF-K1TID9-F1
#
_entry.id   AF-K1TID9-F1
#
_cell.length_a   1.000
_cell.length_b   1.000
_cell.length_c   1.000
_cell.angle_alpha   90.00
_cell.angle_beta   90.00
_cell.angle_gamma   90.00
#
_symmetry.space_group_name_H-M   'P 1'
#
loop_
_entity.id
_entity.type
_entity.pdbx_description
1 polymer ?
#
loop_
_entity_poly.entity_id
_entity_poly.type
_entity_poly.pdbx_seq_one_letter_code
_entity_poly.pdbx_strand_id
1 'polypeptide(L)'
;MQYCHRQVARALDGLKKDGGWDYTRMPRNILAEDLKEGRTEWNCRPATPEEWCGGFWPGVLWYDYEYSGEAYIGRQARNYTASLAYLADRDPYDHDLGFLVHCSFGNGMRIAPCASYRDVIVGTANQLAKLFNP
;
A
#
# COMPACT_ATOMS: atom_id res chain seq x y z
N MET A 1 -11.98 -0.57 -16.65
CA MET A 1 -12.02 -0.64 -15.17
C MET A 1 -12.47 -1.99 -14.63
N GLN A 2 -13.56 -2.62 -15.13
CA GLN A 2 -14.01 -3.96 -14.66
C GLN A 2 -12.92 -5.05 -14.62
N TYR A 3 -12.04 -5.12 -15.62
CA TYR A 3 -10.92 -6.07 -15.62
C TYR A 3 -9.99 -5.86 -14.42
N CYS A 4 -9.60 -4.61 -14.14
CA CYS A 4 -8.72 -4.27 -13.04
C CYS A 4 -9.34 -4.65 -11.69
N HIS A 5 -10.62 -4.32 -11.51
CA HIS A 5 -11.38 -4.70 -10.32
C HIS A 5 -11.37 -6.23 -10.08
N ARG A 6 -11.57 -7.03 -11.14
CA ARG A 6 -11.43 -8.49 -11.02
C ARG A 6 -10.02 -8.93 -10.63
N GLN A 7 -8.97 -8.27 -11.11
CA GLN A 7 -7.60 -8.60 -10.69
C GLN A 7 -7.33 -8.21 -9.24
N VAL A 8 -7.85 -7.07 -8.78
CA VAL A 8 -7.77 -6.66 -7.37
C VAL A 8 -8.47 -7.67 -6.47
N ALA A 9 -9.68 -8.10 -6.83
CA ALA A 9 -10.41 -9.13 -6.10
C ALA A 9 -9.62 -10.45 -6.02
N ARG A 10 -9.07 -10.92 -7.15
CA ARG A 10 -8.23 -12.14 -7.19
C ARG A 10 -6.96 -12.00 -6.35
N ALA A 11 -6.31 -10.84 -6.38
CA ALA A 11 -5.13 -10.58 -5.57
C ALA A 11 -5.48 -10.60 -4.07
N LEU A 12 -6.55 -9.95 -3.66
CA LEU A 12 -7.02 -9.98 -2.26
C LEU A 12 -7.37 -11.40 -1.80
N ASP A 13 -7.98 -12.21 -2.66
CA ASP A 13 -8.29 -13.61 -2.36
C ASP A 13 -7.01 -14.44 -2.17
N GLY A 14 -6.03 -14.32 -3.08
CA GLY A 14 -4.74 -15.02 -2.97
C GLY A 14 -3.87 -14.57 -1.78
N LEU A 15 -4.05 -13.33 -1.31
CA LEU A 15 -3.37 -12.80 -0.12
C LEU A 15 -4.03 -13.25 1.19
N LYS A 16 -5.28 -13.72 1.16
CA LYS A 16 -6.00 -14.18 2.35
C LYS A 16 -5.48 -15.57 2.77
N LYS A 17 -5.20 -15.74 4.06
CA LYS A 17 -4.85 -17.03 4.69
C LYS A 17 -5.86 -17.36 5.79
N ASP A 18 -5.69 -18.51 6.46
CA ASP A 18 -6.65 -19.02 7.46
C ASP A 18 -6.92 -18.04 8.64
N GLY A 19 -6.03 -17.08 8.87
CA GLY A 19 -6.18 -15.99 9.86
C GLY A 19 -6.65 -14.64 9.30
N GLY A 20 -6.98 -14.54 8.00
CA GLY A 20 -7.31 -13.29 7.31
C GLY A 20 -6.16 -12.73 6.47
N TRP A 21 -6.06 -11.41 6.38
CA TRP A 21 -5.00 -10.72 5.64
C TRP A 21 -3.87 -10.31 6.59
N ASP A 22 -2.63 -10.60 6.18
CA ASP A 22 -1.45 -10.04 6.84
C ASP A 22 -1.15 -8.66 6.25
N TYR A 23 -1.59 -7.60 6.94
CA TYR A 23 -1.37 -6.21 6.50
C TYR A 23 0.08 -5.75 6.60
N THR A 24 0.96 -6.56 7.20
CA THR A 24 2.41 -6.31 7.25
C THR A 24 3.13 -6.87 6.01
N ARG A 25 2.42 -7.52 5.10
CA ARG A 25 2.96 -8.14 3.87
C ARG A 25 2.26 -7.58 2.63
N MET A 26 3.03 -6.92 1.76
CA MET A 26 2.53 -6.27 0.53
C MET A 26 2.92 -7.07 -0.71
N PRO A 27 2.03 -7.27 -1.70
CA PRO A 27 2.38 -7.89 -2.97
C PRO A 27 3.38 -7.00 -3.74
N ARG A 28 4.50 -7.58 -4.21
CA ARG A 28 5.51 -6.85 -4.99
C ARG A 28 5.55 -7.30 -6.44
N ASN A 29 5.72 -8.59 -6.67
CA ASN A 29 5.82 -9.16 -8.02
C ASN A 29 5.42 -10.63 -8.02
N ILE A 30 5.27 -11.21 -9.22
CA ILE A 30 5.26 -12.67 -9.42
C ILE A 30 6.68 -13.03 -9.88
N LEU A 31 7.25 -14.10 -9.34
CA LEU A 31 8.61 -14.52 -9.68
C LEU A 31 8.63 -15.16 -11.09
N ALA A 32 9.74 -14.98 -11.80
CA ALA A 32 9.86 -15.48 -13.17
C ALA A 32 9.88 -17.02 -13.22
N GLU A 33 10.49 -17.63 -12.20
CA GLU A 33 10.50 -19.07 -11.94
C GLU A 33 9.10 -19.61 -11.66
N ASP A 34 8.31 -18.91 -10.84
CA ASP A 34 6.93 -19.28 -10.53
C ASP A 34 6.07 -19.25 -11.80
N LEU A 35 6.25 -18.22 -12.63
CA LEU A 35 5.52 -18.10 -13.89
C LEU A 35 5.84 -19.23 -14.88
N LYS A 36 7.10 -19.71 -14.93
CA LYS A 36 7.50 -20.86 -15.76
C LYS A 36 6.81 -22.15 -15.35
N GLU A 37 6.43 -22.27 -14.08
CA GLU A 37 5.70 -23.40 -13.51
C GLU A 37 4.17 -23.18 -13.49
N GLY A 38 3.69 -22.07 -14.07
CA GLY A 38 2.27 -21.71 -14.08
C GLY A 38 1.74 -21.18 -12.74
N ARG A 39 2.61 -20.95 -11.76
CA ARG A 39 2.26 -20.35 -10.46
C ARG A 39 2.13 -18.83 -10.63
N THR A 40 1.09 -18.26 -10.02
CA THR A 40 0.74 -16.82 -10.15
C THR A 40 0.65 -16.13 -8.78
N GLU A 41 1.31 -16.70 -7.79
CA GLU A 41 1.29 -16.23 -6.41
C GLU A 41 2.13 -14.96 -6.25
N TRP A 42 1.69 -14.08 -5.36
CA TRP A 42 2.42 -12.86 -5.06
C TRP A 42 3.64 -13.16 -4.19
N ASN A 43 4.82 -12.81 -4.69
CA ASN A 43 6.00 -12.61 -3.86
C ASN A 43 5.78 -11.36 -3.00
N CYS A 44 5.32 -11.58 -1.77
CA CYS A 44 5.04 -10.51 -0.84
C CYS A 44 6.31 -10.08 -0.08
N ARG A 45 6.40 -8.79 0.20
CA ARG A 45 7.48 -8.17 0.97
C ARG A 45 6.95 -7.52 2.24
N PRO A 46 7.75 -7.46 3.31
CA PRO A 46 7.29 -6.84 4.54
C PRO A 46 7.08 -5.33 4.35
N ALA A 47 6.15 -4.73 5.08
CA ALA A 47 5.87 -3.30 5.07
C ALA A 47 6.94 -2.54 5.87
N THR A 48 8.17 -2.53 5.36
CA THR A 48 9.33 -1.85 5.97
C THR A 48 9.77 -0.64 5.14
N PRO A 49 10.52 0.32 5.72
CA PRO A 49 10.95 1.50 4.97
C PRO A 49 11.90 1.17 3.81
N GLU A 50 12.65 0.07 3.89
CA GLU A 50 13.56 -0.39 2.83
C GLU A 50 12.80 -0.94 1.61
N GLU A 51 11.52 -1.27 1.78
CA GLU A 51 10.66 -1.83 0.75
C GLU A 51 9.83 -0.72 0.09
N TRP A 52 10.49 0.09 -0.75
CA TRP A 52 9.94 1.28 -1.42
C TRP A 52 8.58 1.07 -2.13
N CYS A 53 8.26 -0.16 -2.54
CA CYS A 53 6.99 -0.49 -3.20
C CYS A 53 5.77 -0.58 -2.26
N GLY A 54 5.97 -0.51 -0.93
CA GLY A 54 4.91 -0.77 0.06
C GLY A 54 3.67 0.11 -0.07
N GLY A 55 3.81 1.33 -0.62
CA GLY A 55 2.69 2.26 -0.82
C GLY A 55 1.82 1.97 -2.05
N PHE A 56 2.29 1.15 -3.00
CA PHE A 56 1.55 0.93 -4.25
C PHE A 56 0.31 0.07 -4.06
N TRP A 57 0.41 -1.01 -3.29
CA TRP A 57 -0.74 -1.90 -3.05
C TRP A 57 -1.94 -1.18 -2.40
N PRO A 58 -1.78 -0.46 -1.27
CA PRO A 58 -2.87 0.35 -0.73
C PRO A 58 -3.36 1.42 -1.72
N GLY A 59 -2.48 1.99 -2.54
CA GLY A 59 -2.88 2.93 -3.60
C GLY A 59 -3.78 2.31 -4.68
N VAL A 60 -3.46 1.09 -5.14
CA VAL A 60 -4.31 0.31 -6.05
C VAL A 60 -5.67 0.03 -5.43
N LEU A 61 -5.71 -0.36 -4.15
CA LEU A 61 -6.97 -0.60 -3.43
C LEU A 61 -7.80 0.68 -3.30
N TRP A 62 -7.18 1.83 -3.07
CA TRP A 62 -7.87 3.12 -3.04
C TRP A 62 -8.49 3.46 -4.39
N TYR A 63 -7.76 3.30 -5.49
CA TYR A 63 -8.31 3.53 -6.83
C TYR A 63 -9.43 2.54 -7.17
N ASP A 64 -9.32 1.28 -6.77
CA ASP A 64 -10.39 0.31 -7.00
C ASP A 64 -11.63 0.59 -6.14
N TYR A 65 -11.46 1.08 -4.91
CA TYR A 65 -12.56 1.54 -4.07
C TYR A 65 -13.25 2.78 -4.66
N GLU A 66 -12.49 3.75 -5.16
CA GLU A 66 -13.03 4.94 -5.84
C GLU A 66 -13.85 4.56 -7.08
N TYR A 67 -13.41 3.55 -7.83
CA TYR A 67 -14.15 3.03 -8.98
C TYR A 67 -15.39 2.21 -8.60
N SER A 68 -15.23 1.24 -7.69
CA SER A 68 -16.25 0.22 -7.40
C SER A 68 -17.28 0.64 -6.34
N GLY A 69 -16.90 1.53 -5.42
CA GLY A 69 -17.68 1.86 -4.23
C GLY A 69 -17.78 0.72 -3.21
N GLU A 70 -17.08 -0.40 -3.42
CA GLU A 70 -17.25 -1.59 -2.57
C GLU A 70 -16.64 -1.39 -1.19
N ALA A 71 -17.49 -1.40 -0.17
CA ALA A 71 -17.07 -1.23 1.22
C ALA A 71 -16.00 -2.25 1.67
N TYR A 72 -15.99 -3.44 1.07
CA TYR A 72 -14.95 -4.44 1.31
C TYR A 72 -13.57 -3.97 0.84
N ILE A 73 -13.44 -3.49 -0.40
CA ILE A 73 -12.19 -2.96 -0.94
C ILE A 73 -11.73 -1.74 -0.12
N GLY A 74 -12.66 -0.85 0.23
CA GLY A 74 -12.37 0.29 1.09
C GLY A 74 -11.84 -0.09 2.48
N ARG A 75 -12.30 -1.21 3.08
CA ARG A 75 -11.72 -1.73 4.33
C ARG A 75 -10.29 -2.21 4.15
N GLN A 76 -10.00 -2.94 3.07
CA GLN A 76 -8.65 -3.41 2.78
C GLN A 76 -7.69 -2.23 2.52
N ALA A 77 -8.14 -1.24 1.75
CA ALA A 77 -7.37 -0.02 1.49
C ALA A 77 -6.96 0.70 2.79
N ARG A 78 -7.90 0.85 3.73
CA ARG A 78 -7.63 1.45 5.05
C ARG A 78 -6.62 0.63 5.86
N ASN A 79 -6.78 -0.69 5.93
CA ASN A 79 -5.93 -1.54 6.75
C ASN A 79 -4.49 -1.62 6.22
N TYR A 80 -4.30 -1.79 4.90
CA TYR A 80 -2.98 -1.75 4.28
C TYR A 80 -2.36 -0.35 4.32
N THR A 81 -3.16 0.73 4.28
CA THR A 81 -2.64 2.09 4.50
C THR A 81 -2.15 2.25 5.93
N ALA A 82 -2.93 1.79 6.92
CA ALA A 82 -2.61 1.94 8.33
C ALA A 82 -1.31 1.23 8.75
N SER A 83 -0.93 0.13 8.08
CA SER A 83 0.33 -0.56 8.40
C SER A 83 1.59 0.24 8.07
N LEU A 84 1.47 1.34 7.33
CA LEU A 84 2.56 2.25 7.00
C LEU A 84 2.60 3.50 7.90
N ALA A 85 1.69 3.66 8.86
CA ALA A 85 1.56 4.89 9.68
C ALA A 85 2.83 5.22 10.47
N TYR A 86 3.56 4.20 10.93
CA TYR A 86 4.78 4.37 11.73
C TYR A 86 5.91 5.10 10.99
N LEU A 87 5.81 5.24 9.66
CA LEU A 87 6.79 5.97 8.85
C LEU A 87 6.82 7.48 9.14
N ALA A 88 5.78 8.04 9.78
CA ALA A 88 5.75 9.45 10.17
C ALA A 88 6.72 9.79 11.33
N ASP A 89 7.00 8.81 12.19
CA ASP A 89 7.69 9.00 13.47
C ASP A 89 9.11 8.42 13.48
N ARG A 90 9.75 8.32 12.31
CA ARG A 90 11.12 7.82 12.16
C ARG A 90 11.90 8.56 11.10
N ASP A 91 13.22 8.47 11.15
CA ASP A 91 14.07 9.00 10.08
C ASP A 91 13.82 8.24 8.76
N PRO A 92 13.88 8.94 7.62
CA PRO A 92 13.68 8.33 6.31
C PRO A 92 14.80 7.33 6.02
N TYR A 93 14.47 6.19 5.42
CA TYR A 93 15.49 5.28 4.91
C TYR A 93 16.11 5.85 3.63
N ASP A 94 15.27 6.27 2.69
CA ASP A 94 15.64 6.95 1.46
C ASP A 94 14.52 7.90 0.98
N HIS A 95 14.67 8.40 -0.25
CA HIS A 95 13.76 9.36 -0.87
C HIS A 95 12.42 8.74 -1.31
N ASP A 96 12.30 7.42 -1.38
CA ASP A 96 11.08 6.73 -1.79
C ASP A 96 10.01 6.69 -0.70
N LEU A 97 10.31 7.26 0.48
CA LEU A 97 9.32 7.53 1.52
C LEU A 97 8.08 8.28 0.98
N GLY A 98 8.27 9.11 -0.06
CA GLY A 98 7.17 9.73 -0.79
C GLY A 98 6.20 8.72 -1.43
N PHE A 99 6.70 7.66 -2.08
CA PHE A 99 5.84 6.62 -2.66
C PHE A 99 5.08 5.85 -1.60
N LEU A 100 5.74 5.53 -0.48
CA LEU A 100 5.11 4.80 0.62
C LEU A 100 3.89 5.53 1.16
N VAL A 101 3.96 6.86 1.34
CA VAL A 101 2.92 7.64 2.02
C VAL A 101 1.97 8.36 1.06
N HIS A 102 2.46 8.92 -0.05
CA HIS A 102 1.60 9.64 -0.98
C HIS A 102 0.66 8.69 -1.73
N CYS A 103 1.15 7.51 -2.14
CA CYS A 103 0.29 6.51 -2.81
C CYS A 103 -0.74 5.89 -1.86
N SER A 104 -0.44 5.82 -0.55
CA SER A 104 -1.32 5.22 0.46
C SER A 104 -2.19 6.28 1.15
N PHE A 105 -1.66 6.96 2.17
CA PHE A 105 -2.34 8.01 2.94
C PHE A 105 -2.79 9.18 2.07
N GLY A 106 -2.00 9.58 1.07
CA GLY A 106 -2.40 10.66 0.15
C GLY A 106 -3.68 10.33 -0.62
N ASN A 107 -3.78 9.13 -1.18
CA ASN A 107 -5.02 8.65 -1.81
C ASN A 107 -6.16 8.46 -0.81
N GLY A 108 -5.87 7.92 0.39
CA GLY A 108 -6.86 7.82 1.45
C GLY A 108 -7.44 9.17 1.84
N MET A 109 -6.61 10.21 1.98
CA MET A 109 -7.04 11.57 2.29
C MET A 109 -7.90 12.17 1.17
N ARG A 110 -7.58 11.88 -0.09
CA ARG A 110 -8.33 12.36 -1.27
C ARG A 110 -9.71 11.70 -1.41
N ILE A 111 -9.78 10.38 -1.19
CA ILE A 111 -10.98 9.57 -1.50
C ILE A 111 -11.90 9.42 -0.28
N ALA A 112 -11.34 9.19 0.91
CA ALA A 112 -12.08 8.94 2.13
C ALA A 112 -11.36 9.61 3.33
N PRO A 113 -11.44 10.96 3.41
CA PRO A 113 -10.63 11.75 4.33
C PRO A 113 -10.78 11.30 5.79
N CYS A 114 -9.65 11.21 6.48
CA CYS A 114 -9.55 10.90 7.90
C CYS A 114 -8.53 11.86 8.52
N ALA A 115 -8.82 12.40 9.71
CA ALA A 115 -7.93 13.34 10.38
C ALA A 115 -6.52 12.78 10.57
N SER A 116 -6.40 11.49 10.92
CA SER A 116 -5.11 10.84 11.14
C SER A 116 -4.25 10.72 9.88
N TYR A 117 -4.84 10.73 8.68
CA TYR A 117 -4.06 10.68 7.44
C TYR A 117 -3.26 11.95 7.23
N ARG A 118 -3.83 13.11 7.60
CA ARG A 118 -3.11 14.38 7.53
C ARG A 118 -1.88 14.36 8.41
N ASP A 119 -1.99 13.84 9.62
CA ASP A 119 -0.88 13.82 10.58
C ASP A 119 0.26 12.94 10.07
N VAL A 120 -0.05 11.78 9.50
CA VAL A 120 0.96 10.91 8.86
C VAL A 120 1.60 11.62 7.66
N ILE A 121 0.82 12.22 6.76
CA ILE A 121 1.34 12.93 5.58
C ILE A 121 2.29 14.05 5.98
N VAL A 122 1.90 14.89 6.94
CA VAL A 122 2.72 16.02 7.41
C VAL A 122 3.96 15.52 8.16
N GLY A 123 3.81 14.53 9.04
CA GLY A 123 4.93 13.93 9.75
C GLY A 123 5.98 13.38 8.79
N THR A 124 5.54 12.57 7.83
CA THR A 124 6.42 12.02 6.78
C THR A 124 7.05 13.11 5.91
N ALA A 125 6.31 14.15 5.52
CA ALA A 125 6.88 15.25 4.72
C ALA A 125 8.02 15.97 5.47
N ASN A 126 7.88 16.16 6.79
CA ASN A 126 8.95 16.71 7.62
C ASN A 126 10.18 15.80 7.67
N GLN A 127 9.98 14.47 7.71
CA GLN A 127 11.10 13.51 7.65
C GLN A 127 11.81 13.57 6.30
N LEU A 128 11.05 13.56 5.20
CA LEU A 128 11.60 13.59 3.84
C LEU A 128 12.38 14.87 3.56
N ALA A 129 11.94 16.02 4.08
CA ALA A 129 12.63 17.30 3.93
C ALA A 129 14.07 17.29 4.49
N LYS A 130 14.38 16.40 5.45
CA LYS A 130 15.75 16.24 5.99
C LYS A 130 16.76 15.72 4.96
N LEU A 131 16.30 15.10 3.87
CA LEU A 131 17.17 14.59 2.79
C LEU A 131 17.63 15.68 1.82
N PHE A 132 17.07 16.89 1.89
CA PHE A 132 17.43 17.97 0.99
C PHE A 132 18.84 18.50 1.29
N ASN A 133 19.65 18.62 0.23
CA ASN A 133 20.95 19.29 0.26
C ASN A 133 20.88 20.55 -0.62
N PRO A 134 20.93 21.76 -0.03
CA PRO A 134 20.75 23.04 -0.73
C PRO A 134 21.83 23.39 -1.75
#